data_AF-A0A351RAB1-F1
#
_entry.id   AF-A0A351RAB1-F1
#
_cell.length_a   1.000
_cell.length_b   1.000
_cell.length_c   1.000
_cell.angle_alpha   90.00
_cell.angle_beta   90.00
_cell.angle_gamma   90.00
#
_symmetry.space_group_name_H-M   'P 1'
#
loop_
_entity.id
_entity.type
_entity.pdbx_description
1 polymer ?
#
loop_
_entity_poly.entity_id
_entity_poly.type
_entity_poly.pdbx_seq_one_letter_code
_entity_poly.pdbx_strand_id
1 'polypeptide(L)' 'QSSEKRIGAGLFAGRIKTQMFNGYTEQVGQMYAGLDLRKYF' A
#
# COMPACT_ATOMS: atom_id res chain seq x y z
N GLN A 1 -3.93 -7.29 0.13
CA GLN A 1 -4.88 -6.25 -0.33
C GLN A 1 -4.24 -5.59 -1.56
N SER A 2 -4.92 -5.55 -2.72
CA SER A 2 -4.32 -5.12 -4.00
C SER A 2 -4.88 -3.81 -4.56
N SER A 3 -6.03 -3.37 -4.09
CA SER A 3 -6.73 -2.18 -4.55
C SER A 3 -7.58 -1.59 -3.44
N GLU A 4 -7.87 -0.31 -3.52
CA GLU A 4 -8.66 0.44 -2.54
C GLU A 4 -9.69 1.35 -3.23
N LYS A 5 -10.77 1.67 -2.51
CA LYS A 5 -11.73 2.69 -2.92
C LYS A 5 -11.49 3.92 -2.06
N ARG A 6 -11.02 5.00 -2.68
CA ARG A 6 -10.76 6.25 -1.96
C ARG A 6 -12.07 6.92 -1.58
N ILE A 7 -12.25 7.17 -0.29
CA ILE A 7 -13.40 7.92 0.21
C ILE A 7 -13.30 9.36 -0.31
N GLY A 8 -14.43 9.91 -0.79
CA GLY A 8 -14.51 11.25 -1.38
C GLY A 8 -14.18 11.32 -2.88
N ALA A 9 -13.81 10.21 -3.53
CA ALA A 9 -13.54 10.20 -4.97
C ALA A 9 -14.81 10.30 -5.86
N GLY A 10 -16.01 10.19 -5.26
CA GLY A 10 -17.30 10.24 -5.96
C GLY A 10 -17.98 8.87 -6.07
N LEU A 11 -19.29 8.86 -6.35
CA LEU A 11 -20.12 7.65 -6.34
C LEU A 11 -19.66 6.60 -7.37
N PHE A 12 -19.22 7.07 -8.54
CA PHE A 12 -18.77 6.26 -9.67
C PHE A 12 -17.24 6.17 -9.79
N ALA A 13 -16.49 6.68 -8.81
CA ALA A 13 -15.05 6.52 -8.84
C ALA A 13 -14.66 5.05 -8.68
N GLY A 14 -13.83 4.59 -9.62
CA GLY A 14 -13.26 3.26 -9.62
C GLY A 14 -12.27 3.04 -8.48
N ARG A 15 -11.82 1.79 -8.37
CA ARG A 15 -10.77 1.41 -7.41
C ARG A 15 -9.40 1.80 -7.95
N ILE A 16 -8.50 2.20 -7.06
CA ILE A 16 -7.09 2.49 -7.38
C ILE A 16 -6.20 1.39 -6.81
N LYS A 17 -4.99 1.25 -7.37
CA LYS A 17 -3.99 0.31 -6.85
C LYS A 17 -3.47 0.83 -5.51
N THR A 18 -3.49 -0.03 -4.48
CA THR A 18 -2.93 0.30 -3.18
C THR A 18 -1.42 0.37 -3.26
N GLN A 19 -0.85 1.44 -2.70
CA GLN A 19 0.58 1.67 -2.68
C GLN A 19 1.24 0.88 -1.53
N MET A 20 2.47 0.44 -1.74
CA MET A 20 3.25 -0.22 -0.69
C MET A 20 3.52 0.78 0.45
N PHE A 21 3.38 0.31 1.69
CA PHE A 21 3.44 1.16 2.90
C PHE A 21 2.55 2.41 2.81
N ASN A 22 1.43 2.34 2.08
CA ASN A 22 0.53 3.47 1.84
C ASN A 22 1.24 4.71 1.24
N GLY A 23 2.30 4.50 0.46
CA GLY A 23 3.12 5.56 -0.13
C GLY A 23 4.34 5.97 0.70
N TYR A 24 4.44 5.53 1.97
CA TYR A 24 5.53 5.91 2.88
C TYR A 24 6.79 5.04 2.75
N THR A 25 7.03 4.49 1.56
CA THR A 25 8.11 3.51 1.37
C THR A 25 9.49 4.12 1.67
N GLU A 26 9.71 5.40 1.36
CA GLU A 26 10.98 6.07 1.63
C GLU A 26 11.22 6.29 3.13
N GLN A 27 10.15 6.49 3.92
CA GLN A 27 10.24 6.77 5.35
C GLN A 27 10.34 5.49 6.19
N VAL A 28 9.60 4.43 5.82
CA VAL A 28 9.50 3.21 6.64
C VAL A 28 10.02 1.95 5.96
N GLY A 29 10.24 1.97 4.65
CA GLY A 29 10.68 0.79 3.90
C GLY A 29 12.03 0.26 4.36
N GLN A 30 12.91 1.14 4.85
CA GLN A 30 14.22 0.76 5.39
C GLN A 30 14.13 -0.10 6.66
N MET A 31 13.05 0.03 7.46
CA MET A 31 12.85 -0.82 8.65
C MET A 31 12.66 -2.29 8.29
N TYR A 32 12.25 -2.56 7.06
CA TYR A 32 12.01 -3.90 6.53
C TYR A 32 13.04 -4.30 5.47
N ALA A 33 14.09 -3.48 5.25
CA ALA A 33 15.12 -3.78 4.27
C ALA A 33 15.89 -5.05 4.66
N GLY A 34 16.03 -5.97 3.72
CA GLY A 34 16.70 -7.26 3.93
C GLY A 34 15.84 -8.35 4.59
N LEU A 35 14.57 -8.05 4.95
CA LEU A 35 13.64 -9.05 5.48
C LEU A 35 12.81 -9.66 4.34
N ASP A 36 12.69 -10.99 4.32
CA ASP A 36 11.72 -11.66 3.44
C ASP A 36 10.32 -11.57 4.05
N LEU A 37 9.60 -10.50 3.73
CA LEU A 37 8.27 -10.23 4.24
C LEU A 37 7.24 -11.30 3.88
N ARG A 38 7.48 -12.16 2.88
CA ARG A 38 6.55 -13.25 2.51
C ARG A 38 6.79 -14.52 3.31
N LYS A 39 8.00 -14.68 3.84
CA LYS A 39 8.40 -15.82 4.65
C LYS A 39 8.08 -15.61 6.14
N TYR A 40 8.13 -14.35 6.58
CA TYR A 40 7.99 -14.01 8.00
C TYR A 40 6.63 -13.39 8.37
N PHE A 41 5.76 -13.08 7.39
CA PHE A 41 4.41 -12.53 7.58
C PHE A 41 3.44 -13.07 6.52
#